data_AF-A0AAD6P4M1-F1
#
_entry.id   AF-A0AAD6P4M1-F1
#
_cell.length_a   1.000
_cell.length_b   1.000
_cell.length_c   1.000
_cell.angle_alpha   90.00
_cell.angle_beta   90.00
_cell.angle_gamma   90.00
#
_symmetry.space_group_name_H-M   'P 1'
#
loop_
_entity.id
_entity.type
_entity.pdbx_description
1 polymer ?
#
loop_
_entity_poly.entity_id
_entity_poly.type
_entity_poly.pdbx_seq_one_letter_code
_entity_poly.pdbx_strand_id
1 'polypeptide(L)'
;MAFQSPSSSTSFTPTPSPTNCCFHPCTKKFSSLRFKPNKRNITRSAVSIEKEIPETERPITFLRESEGADVRARFEKMIRDAQDSVCAAIEAADKGGKFKEDVWSRPGGGGGISRVLQDGAVWEKAGVNVSVVYGVMPPEAYRAAKAAPADQKPGPVPFFAAGISSVLHPKNPFAPTLHFNYRYFETDAPQDVPGAPRQWWFGGGTDLTPAYIFDEDVKHFHSTQKKACDKFDPTFYPRFKKWCDDYFYIKHRGERRGLGGIFFDDLNDYDQEMLLSFATECANSVVPAYIPIIEKRKDTPFTDHHKAWQQLRRGRYVEFNLVYDRGTTFGLKTGGRIESILVSLPLSARWEYDHKPEVGSEEWKLLDACINPKEWI
;
A
#
# COMPACT_ATOMS: atom_id res chain seq x y z
N MET A 1 -21.53 -34.25 -39.73
CA MET A 1 -22.60 -33.27 -39.45
C MET A 1 -21.90 -31.92 -39.29
N ALA A 2 -21.55 -31.15 -40.33
CA ALA A 2 -22.37 -30.61 -41.43
C ALA A 2 -23.42 -29.64 -40.84
N PHE A 3 -23.51 -28.33 -41.10
CA PHE A 3 -23.19 -27.44 -42.24
C PHE A 3 -23.04 -25.98 -41.70
N GLN A 4 -22.03 -25.21 -42.14
CA GLN A 4 -22.05 -24.13 -43.16
C GLN A 4 -22.75 -22.80 -42.80
N SER A 5 -21.96 -21.74 -43.00
CA SER A 5 -22.32 -20.38 -43.35
C SER A 5 -23.07 -20.28 -44.69
N PRO A 6 -23.66 -19.11 -44.99
CA PRO A 6 -23.48 -18.58 -46.34
C PRO A 6 -23.05 -17.11 -46.35
N SER A 7 -22.16 -16.82 -47.29
CA SER A 7 -21.87 -15.51 -47.84
C SER A 7 -22.88 -15.18 -48.96
N SER A 8 -23.21 -13.89 -49.12
CA SER A 8 -23.58 -13.35 -50.43
C SER A 8 -23.30 -11.84 -50.48
N SER A 9 -22.67 -11.47 -51.59
CA SER A 9 -22.13 -10.18 -52.03
C SER A 9 -23.16 -9.24 -52.68
N THR A 10 -22.68 -8.05 -53.09
CA THR A 10 -23.24 -6.99 -53.99
C THR A 10 -23.93 -5.83 -53.25
N SER A 11 -23.72 -4.52 -53.53
CA SER A 11 -22.91 -3.74 -54.48
C SER A 11 -22.95 -2.24 -54.07
N PHE A 12 -22.01 -1.42 -54.57
CA PHE A 12 -21.73 -0.02 -54.23
C PHE A 12 -22.64 1.06 -54.91
N THR A 13 -22.97 2.12 -54.14
CA THR A 13 -23.14 3.59 -54.45
C THR A 13 -24.28 4.11 -55.35
N PRO A 14 -24.69 5.42 -55.31
CA PRO A 14 -24.16 6.58 -54.56
C PRO A 14 -25.21 7.44 -53.79
N THR A 15 -24.69 8.40 -53.00
CA THR A 15 -25.37 9.54 -52.33
C THR A 15 -26.23 10.41 -53.25
N PRO A 16 -27.24 11.11 -52.70
CA PRO A 16 -27.16 12.57 -52.69
C PRO A 16 -27.69 13.24 -51.39
N SER A 17 -27.05 14.35 -51.02
CA SER A 17 -27.60 15.45 -50.21
C SER A 17 -27.46 16.74 -51.05
N PRO A 18 -27.91 17.95 -50.64
CA PRO A 18 -28.75 18.32 -49.49
C PRO A 18 -29.90 19.30 -49.87
N THR A 19 -30.97 19.39 -49.06
CA THR A 19 -31.79 20.63 -49.04
C THR A 19 -32.50 20.87 -47.70
N ASN A 20 -32.13 22.00 -47.09
CA ASN A 20 -32.85 22.92 -46.21
C ASN A 20 -34.22 22.53 -45.65
N CYS A 21 -34.32 22.55 -44.32
CA CYS A 21 -35.56 22.88 -43.60
C CYS A 21 -35.27 23.95 -42.54
N CYS A 22 -35.82 25.13 -42.76
CA CYS A 22 -35.80 26.27 -41.85
C CYS A 22 -36.61 25.97 -40.57
N PHE A 23 -36.04 26.22 -39.39
CA PHE A 23 -36.76 26.25 -38.12
C PHE A 23 -37.21 27.68 -37.81
N HIS A 24 -38.53 27.89 -37.66
CA HIS A 24 -39.12 29.07 -37.02
C HIS A 24 -39.29 28.84 -35.50
N PRO A 25 -39.02 29.84 -34.64
CA PRO A 25 -39.11 29.68 -33.20
C PRO A 25 -40.54 29.88 -32.69
N CYS A 26 -41.10 28.87 -32.02
CA CYS A 26 -42.38 28.97 -31.32
C CYS A 26 -42.14 29.40 -29.86
N THR A 27 -42.52 30.62 -29.52
CA THR A 27 -42.45 31.19 -28.17
C THR A 27 -43.66 30.75 -27.34
N LYS A 28 -43.47 29.83 -26.39
CA LYS A 28 -44.41 29.59 -25.29
C LYS A 28 -43.84 30.13 -23.98
N LYS A 29 -44.54 31.12 -23.42
CA LYS A 29 -44.29 31.73 -22.10
C LYS A 29 -44.43 30.65 -21.01
N PHE A 30 -43.36 30.38 -20.28
CA PHE A 30 -43.41 29.66 -19.00
C PHE A 30 -43.49 30.66 -17.85
N SER A 31 -44.58 30.57 -17.08
CA SER A 31 -44.77 31.29 -15.83
C SER A 31 -43.77 30.84 -14.77
N SER A 32 -43.16 31.79 -14.07
CA SER A 32 -42.18 31.56 -13.01
C SER A 32 -42.81 30.94 -11.76
N LEU A 33 -42.70 29.63 -11.61
CA LEU A 33 -42.87 28.95 -10.33
C LEU A 33 -41.63 29.24 -9.45
N ARG A 34 -41.79 30.13 -8.47
CA ARG A 34 -40.78 30.38 -7.42
C ARG A 34 -40.60 29.10 -6.60
N PHE A 35 -39.51 28.38 -6.85
CA PHE A 35 -39.01 27.36 -5.93
C PHE A 35 -38.50 28.05 -4.66
N LYS A 36 -39.19 27.85 -3.53
CA LYS A 36 -38.63 28.15 -2.21
C LYS A 36 -37.53 27.12 -1.93
N PRO A 37 -36.28 27.53 -1.63
CA PRO A 37 -35.25 26.58 -1.24
C PRO A 37 -35.62 26.02 0.13
N ASN A 38 -35.92 24.73 0.17
CA ASN A 38 -36.11 24.00 1.42
C ASN A 38 -34.74 23.90 2.09
N LYS A 39 -34.46 24.79 3.05
CA LYS A 39 -33.26 24.72 3.91
C LYS A 39 -33.39 23.50 4.83
N ARG A 40 -33.15 22.31 4.29
CA ARG A 40 -32.75 21.17 5.12
C ARG A 40 -31.32 21.44 5.55
N ASN A 41 -31.15 21.82 6.82
CA ASN A 41 -29.85 21.80 7.49
C ASN A 41 -29.36 20.36 7.50
N ILE A 42 -28.65 19.96 6.45
CA ILE A 42 -27.75 18.81 6.51
C ILE A 42 -26.51 19.35 7.21
N THR A 43 -26.50 19.32 8.54
CA THR A 43 -25.25 19.33 9.30
C THR A 43 -24.52 18.04 8.97
N ARG A 44 -23.77 18.02 7.86
CA ARG A 44 -22.64 17.11 7.73
C ARG A 44 -21.72 17.52 8.87
N SER A 45 -21.64 16.73 9.94
CA SER A 45 -20.47 16.82 10.82
C SER A 45 -19.30 16.41 9.93
N ALA A 46 -18.60 17.39 9.36
CA ALA A 46 -17.25 17.13 8.92
C ALA A 46 -16.54 16.57 10.13
N VAL A 47 -16.11 15.32 10.08
CA VAL A 47 -15.18 14.78 11.08
C VAL A 47 -14.00 15.74 11.03
N SER A 48 -13.85 16.57 12.05
CA SER A 48 -12.72 17.47 12.17
C SER A 48 -11.49 16.58 12.29
N ILE A 49 -10.67 16.58 11.24
CA ILE A 49 -9.37 15.91 11.27
C ILE A 49 -8.54 16.69 12.29
N GLU A 50 -8.38 16.12 13.48
CA GLU A 50 -7.53 16.70 14.51
C GLU A 50 -6.07 16.57 14.08
N LYS A 51 -5.43 17.72 13.92
CA LYS A 51 -4.05 17.79 13.44
C LYS A 51 -3.10 17.17 14.46
N GLU A 52 -2.12 16.41 13.99
CA GLU A 52 -1.08 15.82 14.84
C GLU A 52 -0.25 16.91 15.53
N ILE A 53 0.29 16.56 16.69
CA ILE A 53 1.14 17.43 17.49
C ILE A 53 2.59 16.94 17.33
N PRO A 54 3.52 17.77 16.84
CA PRO A 54 4.94 17.44 16.82
C PRO A 54 5.48 17.26 18.23
N GLU A 55 6.26 16.21 18.45
CA GLU A 55 6.94 15.95 19.73
C GLU A 55 8.43 16.27 19.59
N THR A 56 9.02 16.84 20.64
CA THR A 56 10.46 17.20 20.63
C THR A 56 11.36 15.99 20.86
N GLU A 57 10.85 14.96 21.53
CA GLU A 57 11.62 13.77 21.91
C GLU A 57 10.81 12.50 21.66
N ARG A 58 11.52 11.41 21.33
CA ARG A 58 10.94 10.08 21.18
C ARG A 58 10.54 9.54 22.55
N PRO A 59 9.24 9.27 22.83
CA PRO A 59 8.85 8.67 24.09
C PRO A 59 9.30 7.20 24.14
N ILE A 60 9.49 6.69 25.36
CA ILE A 60 9.84 5.29 25.63
C ILE A 60 8.79 4.34 25.02
N THR A 61 7.51 4.69 25.16
CA THR A 61 6.36 3.97 24.60
C THR A 61 5.27 4.97 24.21
N PHE A 62 4.47 4.65 23.21
CA PHE A 62 3.24 5.38 22.87
C PHE A 62 1.99 4.80 23.56
N LEU A 63 2.11 3.64 24.23
CA LEU A 63 1.03 2.98 24.93
C LEU A 63 0.55 3.77 26.14
N ARG A 64 -0.64 3.40 26.63
CA ARG A 64 -1.16 3.92 27.89
C ARG A 64 -0.42 3.28 29.06
N GLU A 65 -0.28 4.00 30.18
CA GLU A 65 0.44 3.54 31.38
C GLU A 65 -0.03 2.16 31.91
N SER A 66 -1.29 1.77 31.64
CA SER A 66 -1.88 0.51 32.08
C SER A 66 -1.57 -0.72 31.21
N GLU A 67 -0.76 -0.61 30.14
CA GLU A 67 -0.62 -1.65 29.09
C GLU A 67 0.71 -2.44 29.12
N GLY A 68 1.47 -2.36 30.23
CA GLY A 68 2.90 -2.70 30.31
C GLY A 68 3.37 -4.16 30.13
N ALA A 69 2.52 -5.12 29.77
CA ALA A 69 2.96 -6.53 29.57
C ALA A 69 2.20 -7.31 28.48
N ASP A 70 1.30 -6.66 27.74
CA ASP A 70 0.45 -7.33 26.73
C ASP A 70 1.16 -7.45 25.37
N VAL A 71 0.58 -8.21 24.42
CA VAL A 71 1.00 -8.30 23.01
C VAL A 71 1.19 -6.91 22.40
N ARG A 72 0.39 -5.91 22.80
CA ARG A 72 0.57 -4.49 22.40
C ARG A 72 1.98 -3.97 22.66
N ALA A 73 2.49 -4.16 23.88
CA ALA A 73 3.81 -3.68 24.31
C ALA A 73 4.95 -4.39 23.59
N ARG A 74 4.83 -5.71 23.44
CA ARG A 74 5.83 -6.52 22.74
C ARG A 74 5.84 -6.22 21.24
N PHE A 75 4.67 -6.01 20.63
CA PHE A 75 4.58 -5.62 19.23
C PHE A 75 5.10 -4.20 18.99
N GLU A 76 4.77 -3.22 19.84
CA GLU A 76 5.37 -1.87 19.74
C GLU A 76 6.90 -1.93 19.83
N LYS A 77 7.44 -2.67 20.80
CA LYS A 77 8.88 -2.84 20.93
C LYS A 77 9.49 -3.42 19.66
N MET A 78 8.89 -4.49 19.12
CA MET A 78 9.36 -5.14 17.90
C MET A 78 9.40 -4.18 16.70
N ILE A 79 8.34 -3.41 16.45
CA ILE A 79 8.30 -2.51 15.29
C ILE A 79 9.29 -1.34 15.43
N ARG A 80 9.55 -0.89 16.67
CA ARG A 80 10.56 0.14 16.98
C ARG A 80 11.97 -0.39 16.76
N ASP A 81 12.28 -1.59 17.25
CA ASP A 81 13.57 -2.25 17.05
C ASP A 81 13.81 -2.51 15.54
N ALA A 82 12.77 -2.94 14.81
CA ALA A 82 12.83 -3.12 13.37
C ALA A 82 13.10 -1.80 12.62
N GLN A 83 12.45 -0.69 13.02
CA GLN A 83 12.71 0.63 12.45
C GLN A 83 14.16 1.06 12.68
N ASP A 84 14.69 0.87 13.90
CA ASP A 84 16.08 1.20 14.24
C ASP A 84 17.07 0.36 13.42
N SER A 85 16.85 -0.96 13.33
CA SER A 85 17.70 -1.87 12.55
C SER A 85 17.68 -1.57 11.04
N VAL A 86 16.49 -1.39 10.47
CA VAL A 86 16.34 -1.11 9.03
C VAL A 86 16.94 0.24 8.67
N CYS A 87 16.68 1.29 9.46
CA CYS A 87 17.27 2.60 9.21
C CYS A 87 18.80 2.56 9.28
N ALA A 88 19.38 1.90 10.30
CA ALA A 88 20.82 1.77 10.41
C ALA A 88 21.45 1.06 9.20
N ALA A 89 20.82 -0.01 8.72
CA ALA A 89 21.29 -0.74 7.54
C ALA A 89 21.22 0.10 6.25
N ILE A 90 20.16 0.89 6.09
CA ILE A 90 20.00 1.82 4.96
C ILE A 90 21.06 2.92 5.00
N GLU A 91 21.25 3.59 6.15
CA GLU A 91 22.25 4.66 6.28
C GLU A 91 23.68 4.16 6.01
N ALA A 92 24.01 2.96 6.49
CA ALA A 92 25.31 2.34 6.25
C ALA A 92 25.57 2.12 4.76
N ALA A 93 24.55 1.66 4.04
CA ALA A 93 24.65 1.41 2.61
C ALA A 93 24.59 2.71 1.77
N ASP A 94 24.05 3.81 2.31
CA ASP A 94 23.89 5.12 1.64
C ASP A 94 25.14 6.01 1.68
N LYS A 95 26.28 5.49 2.16
CA LYS A 95 27.56 6.20 2.18
C LYS A 95 27.50 7.55 2.93
N GLY A 96 26.65 7.65 3.96
CA GLY A 96 26.61 8.82 4.87
C GLY A 96 25.29 9.60 4.91
N GLY A 97 24.29 9.24 4.11
CA GLY A 97 22.95 9.81 4.26
C GLY A 97 22.32 9.47 5.61
N LYS A 98 21.48 10.38 6.11
CA LYS A 98 20.83 10.29 7.42
C LYS A 98 19.32 10.42 7.30
N PHE A 99 18.61 9.61 8.07
CA PHE A 99 17.17 9.81 8.24
C PHE A 99 16.91 11.07 9.06
N LYS A 100 15.99 11.91 8.56
CA LYS A 100 15.31 12.89 9.38
C LYS A 100 14.19 12.20 10.15
N GLU A 101 14.22 12.30 11.47
CA GLU A 101 13.18 11.78 12.35
C GLU A 101 12.17 12.88 12.71
N ASP A 102 10.89 12.62 12.48
CA ASP A 102 9.77 13.43 12.95
C ASP A 102 8.92 12.57 13.91
N VAL A 103 8.95 12.90 15.20
CA VAL A 103 8.10 12.29 16.23
C VAL A 103 6.81 13.09 16.36
N TRP A 104 5.68 12.41 16.50
CA TRP A 104 4.37 13.06 16.59
C TRP A 104 3.41 12.28 17.48
N SER A 105 2.48 12.98 18.11
CA SER A 105 1.34 12.43 18.84
C SER A 105 0.03 12.86 18.19
N ARG A 106 -1.07 12.19 18.55
CA ARG A 106 -2.41 12.57 18.12
C ARG A 106 -3.32 12.85 19.32
N PRO A 107 -4.21 13.85 19.27
CA PRO A 107 -5.10 14.13 20.41
C PRO A 107 -6.05 12.96 20.72
N GLY A 108 -6.45 12.19 19.71
CA GLY A 108 -7.23 10.97 19.85
C GLY A 108 -6.49 9.77 20.48
N GLY A 109 -5.23 9.91 20.89
CA GLY A 109 -4.44 8.91 21.62
C GLY A 109 -3.42 8.15 20.77
N GLY A 110 -2.16 8.12 21.23
CA GLY A 110 -1.04 7.49 20.54
C GLY A 110 -0.22 8.48 19.70
N GLY A 111 0.53 7.96 18.72
CA GLY A 111 1.46 8.74 17.93
C GLY A 111 2.26 7.90 16.93
N GLY A 112 3.41 8.42 16.52
CA GLY A 112 4.31 7.72 15.62
C GLY A 112 5.67 8.38 15.48
N ILE A 113 6.55 7.68 14.77
CA ILE A 113 7.90 8.11 14.43
C ILE A 113 8.04 7.95 12.92
N SER A 114 8.14 9.06 12.20
CA SER A 114 8.39 9.02 10.75
C SER A 114 9.87 9.26 10.51
N ARG A 115 10.54 8.35 9.82
CA ARG A 115 11.93 8.54 9.40
C ARG A 115 12.00 8.64 7.89
N VAL A 116 12.50 9.77 7.39
CA VAL A 116 12.64 10.02 5.95
C VAL A 116 14.09 10.37 5.61
N LEU A 117 14.67 9.62 4.67
CA LEU A 117 15.92 9.96 4.01
C LEU A 117 15.58 10.33 2.57
N GLN A 118 16.03 11.49 2.11
CA GLN A 118 15.78 11.98 0.76
C GLN A 118 17.08 12.51 0.16
N ASP A 119 17.22 12.39 -1.15
CA ASP A 119 18.37 12.90 -1.91
C ASP A 119 19.72 12.27 -1.47
N GLY A 120 19.67 11.02 -1.01
CA GLY A 120 20.84 10.22 -0.65
C GLY A 120 21.70 9.80 -1.85
N ALA A 121 22.83 9.17 -1.55
CA ALA A 121 23.76 8.69 -2.59
C ALA A 121 23.17 7.51 -3.37
N VAL A 122 22.51 6.61 -2.65
CA VAL A 122 21.92 5.35 -3.13
C VAL A 122 20.40 5.42 -3.07
N TRP A 123 19.80 6.02 -2.05
CA TRP A 123 18.34 6.20 -1.96
C TRP A 123 17.95 7.58 -2.48
N GLU A 124 17.08 7.63 -3.48
CA GLU A 124 16.46 8.89 -3.89
C GLU A 124 15.43 9.35 -2.86
N LYS A 125 14.67 8.39 -2.31
CA LYS A 125 13.76 8.60 -1.17
C LYS A 125 13.56 7.28 -0.43
N ALA A 126 13.61 7.33 0.90
CA ALA A 126 13.35 6.20 1.77
C ALA A 126 12.51 6.66 2.96
N GLY A 127 11.40 5.98 3.21
CA GLY A 127 10.55 6.19 4.37
C GLY A 127 10.49 4.93 5.23
N VAL A 128 10.66 5.05 6.54
CA VAL A 128 10.43 3.96 7.51
C VAL A 128 9.63 4.55 8.67
N ASN A 129 8.33 4.25 8.72
CA ASN A 129 7.41 4.87 9.65
C ASN A 129 6.88 3.85 10.65
N VAL A 130 6.87 4.22 11.92
CA VAL A 130 6.20 3.51 13.00
C VAL A 130 5.00 4.34 13.44
N SER A 131 3.87 3.68 13.66
CA SER A 131 2.68 4.28 14.25
C SER A 131 2.10 3.36 15.31
N VAL A 132 1.65 3.94 16.42
CA VAL A 132 0.94 3.26 17.51
C VAL A 132 -0.24 4.15 17.86
N VAL A 133 -1.44 3.71 17.51
CA VAL A 133 -2.64 4.53 17.58
C VAL A 133 -3.78 3.77 18.23
N TYR A 134 -4.55 4.45 19.07
CA TYR A 134 -5.70 3.86 19.75
C TYR A 134 -6.79 4.88 19.93
N GLY A 135 -8.05 4.47 19.84
CA GLY A 135 -9.18 5.39 19.94
C GLY A 135 -10.48 4.63 19.94
N VAL A 136 -11.56 5.28 19.49
CA VAL A 136 -12.87 4.64 19.34
C VAL A 136 -13.19 4.54 17.86
N MET A 137 -13.58 3.36 17.38
CA MET A 137 -13.92 3.17 15.97
C MET A 137 -15.13 4.03 15.60
N PRO A 138 -15.07 4.80 14.50
CA PRO A 138 -16.26 5.41 13.91
C PRO A 138 -17.27 4.31 13.54
N PRO A 139 -18.59 4.53 13.71
CA PRO A 139 -19.61 3.53 13.37
C PRO A 139 -19.53 3.01 11.93
N GLU A 140 -19.02 3.83 10.99
CA GLU A 140 -18.79 3.44 9.60
C GLU A 140 -17.58 2.52 9.41
N ALA A 141 -16.51 2.69 10.20
CA ALA A 141 -15.33 1.81 10.16
C ALA A 141 -15.65 0.42 10.73
N TYR A 142 -16.49 0.35 11.78
CA TYR A 142 -17.00 -0.92 12.30
C TYR A 142 -17.79 -1.70 11.25
N ARG A 143 -18.63 -1.02 10.46
CA ARG A 143 -19.41 -1.64 9.36
C ARG A 143 -18.56 -2.08 8.16
N ALA A 144 -17.39 -1.49 7.97
CA ALA A 144 -16.43 -1.95 6.96
C ALA A 144 -15.63 -3.17 7.47
N ALA A 145 -15.34 -3.23 8.78
CA ALA A 145 -14.63 -4.34 9.42
C ALA A 145 -15.52 -5.58 9.64
N LYS A 146 -16.82 -5.40 9.89
CA LYS A 146 -17.81 -6.48 9.94
C LYS A 146 -18.77 -6.36 8.78
N ALA A 147 -18.93 -7.40 7.97
CA ALA A 147 -20.05 -7.58 7.04
C ALA A 147 -21.38 -7.79 7.80
N ALA A 148 -21.69 -6.89 8.74
CA ALA A 148 -22.86 -6.96 9.62
C ALA A 148 -24.07 -6.24 8.98
N PRO A 149 -25.31 -6.72 9.22
CA PRO A 149 -26.53 -6.08 8.74
C PRO A 149 -26.64 -4.61 9.19
N ALA A 150 -27.24 -3.77 8.33
CA ALA A 150 -27.29 -2.32 8.46
C ALA A 150 -28.04 -1.78 9.70
N ASP A 151 -28.74 -2.64 10.45
CA ASP A 151 -29.75 -2.23 11.43
C ASP A 151 -29.27 -2.19 12.89
N GLN A 152 -28.04 -2.64 13.19
CA GLN A 152 -27.43 -2.41 14.50
C GLN A 152 -26.52 -1.18 14.46
N LYS A 153 -26.79 -0.21 15.35
CA LYS A 153 -25.85 0.87 15.67
C LYS A 153 -24.92 0.34 16.76
N PRO A 154 -23.68 -0.06 16.43
CA PRO A 154 -22.75 -0.53 17.44
C PRO A 154 -22.43 0.63 18.39
N GLY A 155 -22.27 0.34 19.68
CA GLY A 155 -21.69 1.29 20.62
C GLY A 155 -20.24 1.69 20.24
N PRO A 156 -19.64 2.66 20.94
CA PRO A 156 -18.23 2.99 20.73
C PRO A 156 -17.35 1.77 21.05
N VAL A 157 -16.67 1.23 20.03
CA VAL A 157 -15.73 0.10 20.23
C VAL A 157 -14.31 0.66 20.24
N PRO A 158 -13.60 0.59 21.38
CA PRO A 158 -12.20 0.95 21.43
C PRO A 158 -11.36 0.07 20.51
N PHE A 159 -10.38 0.66 19.84
CA PHE A 159 -9.42 -0.07 19.01
C PHE A 159 -7.99 0.33 19.36
N PHE A 160 -7.09 -0.58 19.04
CA PHE A 160 -5.65 -0.40 19.02
C PHE A 160 -5.12 -0.84 17.67
N ALA A 161 -4.21 -0.06 17.10
CA ALA A 161 -3.49 -0.42 15.89
C ALA A 161 -2.04 0.05 16.01
N ALA A 162 -1.09 -0.85 15.77
CA ALA A 162 0.31 -0.53 15.70
C ALA A 162 0.92 -1.13 14.45
N GLY A 163 1.95 -0.49 13.90
CA GLY A 163 2.65 -1.05 12.76
C GLY A 163 3.88 -0.27 12.32
N ILE A 164 4.74 -0.97 11.59
CA ILE A 164 5.83 -0.41 10.81
C ILE A 164 5.45 -0.49 9.33
N SER A 165 5.72 0.58 8.59
CA SER A 165 5.51 0.64 7.14
C SER A 165 6.67 1.37 6.49
N SER A 166 7.17 0.83 5.38
CA SER A 166 8.30 1.39 4.68
C SER A 166 8.16 1.28 3.17
N VAL A 167 8.67 2.29 2.48
CA VAL A 167 8.93 2.26 1.04
C VAL A 167 10.30 2.84 0.77
N LEU A 168 11.10 2.14 -0.03
CA LEU A 168 12.48 2.47 -0.32
C LEU A 168 12.65 2.59 -1.84
N HIS A 169 13.00 3.78 -2.32
CA HIS A 169 13.22 4.07 -3.73
C HIS A 169 14.70 4.36 -4.02
N PRO A 170 15.49 3.37 -4.48
CA PRO A 170 16.86 3.60 -4.90
C PRO A 170 16.96 4.55 -6.10
N LYS A 171 18.05 5.31 -6.16
CA LYS A 171 18.40 6.21 -7.27
C LYS A 171 18.79 5.42 -8.52
N ASN A 172 19.50 4.29 -8.37
CA ASN A 172 19.95 3.46 -9.47
C ASN A 172 18.81 2.59 -10.04
N PRO A 173 18.53 2.60 -11.37
CA PRO A 173 17.50 1.77 -12.00
C PRO A 173 17.64 0.26 -11.76
N PHE A 174 18.87 -0.23 -11.56
CA PHE A 174 19.14 -1.64 -11.32
C PHE A 174 18.96 -2.06 -9.87
N ALA A 175 18.80 -1.10 -8.95
CA ALA A 175 18.46 -1.37 -7.56
C ALA A 175 16.93 -1.30 -7.37
N PRO A 176 16.28 -2.38 -6.90
CA PRO A 176 14.82 -2.46 -6.87
C PRO A 176 14.21 -1.57 -5.78
N THR A 177 12.99 -1.07 -6.02
CA THR A 177 12.16 -0.52 -4.94
C THR A 177 11.69 -1.65 -4.03
N LEU A 178 11.64 -1.40 -2.72
CA LEU A 178 11.11 -2.33 -1.72
C LEU A 178 9.96 -1.66 -0.97
N HIS A 179 8.94 -2.44 -0.66
CA HIS A 179 7.94 -2.11 0.35
C HIS A 179 7.88 -3.21 1.41
N PHE A 180 7.70 -2.82 2.66
CA PHE A 180 7.27 -3.74 3.70
C PHE A 180 6.31 -3.07 4.68
N ASN A 181 5.43 -3.87 5.25
CA ASN A 181 4.51 -3.47 6.29
C ASN A 181 4.32 -4.62 7.27
N TYR A 182 4.32 -4.36 8.57
CA TYR A 182 3.88 -5.31 9.60
C TYR A 182 3.05 -4.56 10.62
N ARG A 183 1.83 -5.04 10.85
CA ARG A 183 0.85 -4.39 11.71
C ARG A 183 0.09 -5.40 12.57
N TYR A 184 -0.35 -4.91 13.70
CA TYR A 184 -1.22 -5.61 14.63
C TYR A 184 -2.40 -4.70 14.95
N PHE A 185 -3.60 -5.28 14.89
CA PHE A 185 -4.84 -4.61 15.21
C PHE A 185 -5.60 -5.40 16.24
N GLU A 186 -6.23 -4.71 17.18
CA GLU A 186 -7.19 -5.31 18.09
C GLU A 186 -8.30 -4.35 18.52
N THR A 187 -9.39 -4.94 18.99
CA THR A 187 -10.55 -4.25 19.55
C THR A 187 -10.83 -4.77 20.94
N ASP A 188 -11.32 -3.88 21.81
CA ASP A 188 -11.85 -4.32 23.08
C ASP A 188 -13.19 -5.04 22.88
N ALA A 189 -13.56 -5.88 23.84
CA ALA A 189 -14.83 -6.59 23.81
C ALA A 189 -15.99 -5.58 23.72
N PRO A 190 -16.97 -5.77 22.81
CA PRO A 190 -18.15 -4.91 22.73
C PRO A 190 -18.88 -4.85 24.08
N GLN A 191 -19.08 -3.65 24.61
CA GLN A 191 -19.75 -3.46 25.90
C GLN A 191 -21.24 -3.83 25.86
N ASP A 192 -21.84 -3.77 24.66
CA ASP A 192 -23.23 -4.07 24.37
C ASP A 192 -23.51 -5.56 24.12
N VAL A 193 -22.48 -6.41 24.02
CA VAL A 193 -22.61 -7.85 23.86
C VAL A 193 -21.81 -8.58 24.95
N PRO A 194 -22.41 -8.79 26.14
CA PRO A 194 -21.76 -9.52 27.23
C PRO A 194 -21.25 -10.89 26.77
N GLY A 195 -19.95 -11.14 26.93
CA GLY A 195 -19.30 -12.39 26.53
C GLY A 195 -18.74 -12.42 25.10
N ALA A 196 -18.87 -11.35 24.31
CA ALA A 196 -18.22 -11.26 23.01
C ALA A 196 -16.68 -11.18 23.18
N PRO A 197 -15.90 -11.98 22.42
CA PRO A 197 -14.44 -11.95 22.52
C PRO A 197 -13.85 -10.68 21.91
N ARG A 198 -12.67 -10.28 22.41
CA ARG A 198 -11.81 -9.30 21.72
C ARG A 198 -11.51 -9.82 20.31
N GLN A 199 -11.53 -8.93 19.32
CA GLN A 199 -11.07 -9.30 17.97
C GLN A 199 -9.69 -8.74 17.75
N TRP A 200 -8.81 -9.54 17.18
CA TRP A 200 -7.45 -9.14 16.85
C TRP A 200 -7.00 -9.86 15.58
N TRP A 201 -6.02 -9.28 14.91
CA TRP A 201 -5.34 -9.91 13.78
C TRP A 201 -3.99 -9.24 13.50
N PHE A 202 -3.12 -10.00 12.85
CA PHE A 202 -1.90 -9.50 12.24
C PHE A 202 -2.11 -9.28 10.75
N GLY A 203 -1.37 -8.33 10.20
CA GLY A 203 -1.27 -8.12 8.77
C GLY A 203 0.13 -7.66 8.41
N GLY A 204 0.52 -7.88 7.16
CA GLY A 204 1.83 -7.45 6.71
C GLY A 204 2.29 -8.09 5.43
N GLY A 205 3.57 -7.91 5.14
CA GLY A 205 4.20 -8.38 3.93
C GLY A 205 5.44 -7.60 3.59
N THR A 206 6.24 -8.17 2.69
CA THR A 206 7.38 -7.52 2.06
C THR A 206 7.33 -7.87 0.58
N ASP A 207 7.45 -6.89 -0.29
CA ASP A 207 7.39 -7.07 -1.74
C ASP A 207 8.46 -6.25 -2.48
N LEU A 208 8.88 -6.78 -3.63
CA LEU A 208 9.98 -6.25 -4.42
C LEU A 208 9.48 -5.72 -5.77
N THR A 209 9.87 -4.48 -6.10
CA THR A 209 9.51 -3.79 -7.34
C THR A 209 10.77 -3.35 -8.10
N PRO A 210 11.42 -4.25 -8.85
CA PRO A 210 12.53 -3.88 -9.74
C PRO A 210 12.07 -3.07 -10.96
N ALA A 211 12.99 -2.30 -11.54
CA ALA A 211 12.84 -1.80 -12.92
C ALA A 211 13.51 -2.73 -13.95
N TYR A 212 14.47 -3.54 -13.52
CA TYR A 212 15.15 -4.55 -14.34
C TYR A 212 15.27 -5.85 -13.57
N ILE A 213 15.07 -6.99 -14.24
CA ILE A 213 15.13 -8.30 -13.60
C ILE A 213 16.56 -8.81 -13.54
N PHE A 214 16.98 -9.21 -12.35
CA PHE A 214 18.12 -10.09 -12.13
C PHE A 214 17.62 -11.33 -11.40
N ASP A 215 17.58 -12.47 -12.07
CA ASP A 215 16.99 -13.71 -11.54
C ASP A 215 17.57 -14.09 -10.18
N GLU A 216 18.87 -13.88 -9.98
CA GLU A 216 19.53 -14.20 -8.72
C GLU A 216 19.09 -13.30 -7.56
N ASP A 217 18.73 -12.05 -7.83
CA ASP A 217 18.25 -11.12 -6.80
C ASP A 217 16.81 -11.48 -6.40
N VAL A 218 15.98 -11.81 -7.39
CA VAL A 218 14.58 -12.20 -7.15
C VAL A 218 14.53 -13.54 -6.40
N LYS A 219 15.37 -14.50 -6.77
CA LYS A 219 15.54 -15.77 -6.05
C LYS A 219 16.03 -15.57 -4.63
N HIS A 220 17.03 -14.70 -4.41
CA HIS A 220 17.53 -14.39 -3.07
C HIS A 220 16.43 -13.81 -2.19
N PHE A 221 15.69 -12.83 -2.71
CA PHE A 221 14.59 -12.19 -2.01
C PHE A 221 13.51 -13.21 -1.61
N HIS A 222 12.97 -13.94 -2.57
CA HIS A 222 11.90 -14.93 -2.34
C HIS A 222 12.36 -16.09 -1.46
N SER A 223 13.59 -16.58 -1.62
CA SER A 223 14.17 -17.62 -0.75
C SER A 223 14.26 -17.15 0.71
N THR A 224 14.61 -15.88 0.93
CA THR A 224 14.71 -15.32 2.28
C THR A 224 13.32 -15.20 2.93
N GLN A 225 12.32 -14.74 2.17
CA GLN A 225 10.93 -14.69 2.65
C GLN A 225 10.38 -16.10 2.92
N LYS A 226 10.66 -17.08 2.06
CA LYS A 226 10.26 -18.47 2.28
C LYS A 226 10.89 -19.06 3.54
N LYS A 227 12.19 -18.85 3.77
CA LYS A 227 12.87 -19.31 5.00
C LYS A 227 12.25 -18.73 6.27
N ALA A 228 11.81 -17.47 6.25
CA ALA A 228 11.08 -16.86 7.35
C ALA A 228 9.73 -17.54 7.58
N CYS A 229 8.97 -17.81 6.51
CA CYS A 229 7.68 -18.48 6.58
C CYS A 229 7.78 -19.94 7.05
N ASP A 230 8.74 -20.70 6.49
CA ASP A 230 8.93 -22.14 6.74
C ASP A 230 9.25 -22.46 8.21
N LYS A 231 9.70 -21.48 9.01
CA LYS A 231 9.92 -21.63 10.45
C LYS A 231 8.62 -21.83 11.24
N PHE A 232 7.48 -21.44 10.69
CA PHE A 232 6.19 -21.46 11.38
C PHE A 232 5.23 -22.44 10.72
N ASP A 233 5.05 -22.33 9.41
CA ASP A 233 4.18 -23.23 8.65
C ASP A 233 4.65 -23.27 7.19
N PRO A 234 4.94 -24.46 6.62
CA PRO A 234 5.39 -24.58 5.23
C PRO A 234 4.36 -24.12 4.19
N THR A 235 3.09 -23.95 4.58
CA THR A 235 2.02 -23.43 3.72
C THR A 235 1.98 -21.90 3.66
N PHE A 236 2.66 -21.19 4.58
CA PHE A 236 2.64 -19.74 4.65
C PHE A 236 3.21 -19.09 3.40
N TYR A 237 4.41 -19.48 2.96
CA TYR A 237 5.00 -18.89 1.77
C TYR A 237 4.12 -19.04 0.51
N PRO A 238 3.68 -20.25 0.10
CA PRO A 238 2.85 -20.37 -1.11
C PRO A 238 1.52 -19.60 -1.00
N ARG A 239 0.88 -19.59 0.19
CA ARG A 239 -0.35 -18.82 0.45
C ARG A 239 -0.11 -17.32 0.32
N PHE A 240 0.89 -16.80 1.01
CA PHE A 240 1.16 -15.36 1.10
C PHE A 240 1.84 -14.80 -0.14
N LYS A 241 2.62 -15.62 -0.88
CA LYS A 241 3.15 -15.26 -2.19
C LYS A 241 2.03 -15.09 -3.20
N LYS A 242 1.13 -16.07 -3.29
CA LYS A 242 -0.03 -15.95 -4.17
C LYS A 242 -0.87 -14.72 -3.82
N TRP A 243 -1.11 -14.47 -2.53
CA TRP A 243 -1.86 -13.30 -2.10
C TRP A 243 -1.14 -11.99 -2.46
N CYS A 244 0.18 -11.95 -2.38
CA CYS A 244 0.99 -10.80 -2.81
C CYS A 244 0.78 -10.51 -4.31
N ASP A 245 0.84 -11.54 -5.16
CA ASP A 245 0.61 -11.42 -6.61
C ASP A 245 -0.80 -10.92 -6.95
N ASP A 246 -1.80 -11.32 -6.16
CA ASP A 246 -3.19 -10.91 -6.33
C ASP A 246 -3.45 -9.48 -5.79
N TYR A 247 -2.84 -9.12 -4.65
CA TYR A 247 -3.06 -7.82 -4.00
C TYR A 247 -2.45 -6.66 -4.77
N PHE A 248 -1.20 -6.82 -5.25
CA PHE A 248 -0.47 -5.75 -5.94
C PHE A 248 -0.79 -5.66 -7.44
N TYR A 249 -2.01 -6.03 -7.83
CA TYR A 249 -2.48 -6.00 -9.21
C TYR A 249 -3.10 -4.65 -9.61
N ILE A 250 -2.56 -4.03 -10.66
CA ILE A 250 -3.04 -2.77 -11.23
C ILE A 250 -4.10 -3.08 -12.28
N LYS A 251 -5.36 -3.19 -11.83
CA LYS A 251 -6.48 -3.67 -12.65
C LYS A 251 -6.62 -2.96 -14.01
N HIS A 252 -6.43 -1.65 -14.05
CA HIS A 252 -6.57 -0.88 -15.30
C HIS A 252 -5.37 -1.00 -16.26
N ARG A 253 -4.26 -1.60 -15.82
CA ARG A 253 -3.08 -1.89 -16.65
C ARG A 253 -2.95 -3.37 -17.02
N GLY A 254 -3.62 -4.25 -16.28
CA GLY A 254 -3.51 -5.69 -16.48
C GLY A 254 -2.21 -6.30 -15.97
N GLU A 255 -1.45 -5.58 -15.12
CA GLU A 255 -0.13 -5.97 -14.64
C GLU A 255 0.00 -5.82 -13.11
N ARG A 256 0.97 -6.48 -12.49
CA ARG A 256 1.32 -6.30 -11.08
C ARG A 256 2.30 -5.15 -10.95
N ARG A 257 2.34 -4.53 -9.77
CA ARG A 257 3.26 -3.43 -9.44
C ARG A 257 4.72 -3.85 -9.60
N GLY A 258 5.05 -5.05 -9.11
CA GLY A 258 6.39 -5.63 -9.10
C GLY A 258 6.35 -7.15 -9.22
N LEU A 259 7.32 -7.83 -8.58
CA LEU A 259 7.52 -9.28 -8.67
C LEU A 259 7.08 -10.03 -7.40
N GLY A 260 6.20 -9.41 -6.63
CA GLY A 260 5.60 -9.99 -5.43
C GLY A 260 6.58 -10.13 -4.26
N GLY A 261 6.29 -11.10 -3.41
CA GLY A 261 6.94 -11.33 -2.13
C GLY A 261 6.00 -12.11 -1.23
N ILE A 262 5.72 -11.61 -0.03
CA ILE A 262 4.66 -12.14 0.83
C ILE A 262 3.67 -11.04 1.18
N PHE A 263 2.39 -11.39 1.26
CA PHE A 263 1.33 -10.53 1.77
C PHE A 263 0.32 -11.35 2.57
N PHE A 264 -0.08 -10.83 3.72
CA PHE A 264 -1.12 -11.39 4.57
C PHE A 264 -1.90 -10.28 5.27
N ASP A 265 -3.17 -10.56 5.52
CA ASP A 265 -4.09 -9.68 6.24
C ASP A 265 -5.09 -10.57 6.99
N ASP A 266 -5.78 -9.99 7.97
CA ASP A 266 -6.76 -10.70 8.79
C ASP A 266 -6.23 -12.03 9.37
N LEU A 267 -4.92 -12.10 9.67
CA LEU A 267 -4.25 -13.32 10.12
C LEU A 267 -4.48 -13.50 11.63
N ASN A 268 -5.37 -14.41 11.99
CA ASN A 268 -5.77 -14.75 13.36
C ASN A 268 -6.22 -16.22 13.52
N ASP A 269 -5.83 -17.07 12.58
CA ASP A 269 -6.14 -18.51 12.51
C ASP A 269 -5.17 -19.38 13.35
N TYR A 270 -4.28 -18.77 14.13
CA TYR A 270 -3.33 -19.42 15.02
C TYR A 270 -3.23 -18.71 16.36
N ASP A 271 -2.45 -19.29 17.29
CA ASP A 271 -2.15 -18.66 18.57
C ASP A 271 -1.47 -17.28 18.40
N GLN A 272 -1.86 -16.32 19.23
CA GLN A 272 -1.44 -14.92 19.12
C GLN A 272 0.07 -14.76 19.35
N GLU A 273 0.67 -15.56 20.22
CA GLU A 273 2.12 -15.53 20.50
C GLU A 273 2.92 -16.09 19.32
N MET A 274 2.39 -17.14 18.68
CA MET A 274 2.97 -17.67 17.45
C MET A 274 2.95 -16.61 16.35
N LEU A 275 1.82 -15.93 16.14
CA LEU A 275 1.70 -14.91 15.09
C LEU A 275 2.53 -13.64 15.38
N LEU A 276 2.67 -13.25 16.65
CA LEU A 276 3.64 -12.22 17.05
C LEU A 276 5.07 -12.62 16.68
N SER A 277 5.44 -13.87 16.95
CA SER A 277 6.77 -14.41 16.61
C SER A 277 6.98 -14.48 15.10
N PHE A 278 5.95 -14.84 14.33
CA PHE A 278 5.97 -14.83 12.87
C PHE A 278 6.16 -13.42 12.31
N ALA A 279 5.39 -12.44 12.78
CA ALA A 279 5.55 -11.05 12.37
C ALA A 279 6.96 -10.51 12.69
N THR A 280 7.53 -10.91 13.84
CA THR A 280 8.90 -10.57 14.25
C THR A 280 9.93 -11.17 13.30
N GLU A 281 9.81 -12.45 12.95
CA GLU A 281 10.71 -13.11 11.99
C GLU A 281 10.62 -12.46 10.61
N CYS A 282 9.42 -12.16 10.13
CA CYS A 282 9.22 -11.48 8.85
C CYS A 282 9.84 -10.07 8.87
N ALA A 283 9.68 -9.29 9.94
CA ALA A 283 10.34 -7.99 10.10
C ALA A 283 11.88 -8.12 10.08
N ASN A 284 12.43 -9.11 10.79
CA ASN A 284 13.87 -9.37 10.82
C ASN A 284 14.41 -9.86 9.46
N SER A 285 13.57 -10.43 8.60
CA SER A 285 13.97 -10.90 7.28
C SER A 285 14.21 -9.77 6.26
N VAL A 286 13.70 -8.56 6.52
CA VAL A 286 13.73 -7.44 5.57
C VAL A 286 15.15 -7.06 5.15
N VAL A 287 16.03 -6.79 6.13
CA VAL A 287 17.42 -6.40 5.89
C VAL A 287 18.18 -7.47 5.11
N PRO A 288 18.23 -8.75 5.53
CA PRO A 288 18.93 -9.79 4.79
C PRO A 288 18.30 -10.09 3.42
N ALA A 289 17.00 -9.88 3.22
CA ALA A 289 16.36 -10.05 1.92
C ALA A 289 16.74 -8.93 0.92
N TYR A 290 17.02 -7.72 1.40
CA TYR A 290 17.12 -6.52 0.55
C TYR A 290 18.53 -5.93 0.44
N ILE A 291 19.25 -5.74 1.55
CA ILE A 291 20.55 -5.04 1.53
C ILE A 291 21.59 -5.74 0.65
N PRO A 292 21.71 -7.09 0.62
CA PRO A 292 22.64 -7.75 -0.30
C PRO A 292 22.37 -7.43 -1.78
N ILE A 293 21.10 -7.25 -2.16
CA ILE A 293 20.71 -6.84 -3.51
C ILE A 293 21.18 -5.40 -3.75
N ILE A 294 20.94 -4.50 -2.80
CA ILE A 294 21.36 -3.10 -2.93
C ILE A 294 22.87 -2.95 -3.04
N GLU A 295 23.65 -3.64 -2.21
CA GLU A 295 25.11 -3.62 -2.28
C GLU A 295 25.63 -4.08 -3.65
N LYS A 296 24.99 -5.07 -4.25
CA LYS A 296 25.35 -5.56 -5.59
C LYS A 296 24.98 -4.59 -6.71
N ARG A 297 23.87 -3.86 -6.58
CA ARG A 297 23.28 -3.08 -7.68
C ARG A 297 23.52 -1.57 -7.61
N LYS A 298 23.72 -1.00 -6.43
CA LYS A 298 23.75 0.46 -6.21
C LYS A 298 24.74 1.22 -7.08
N ASP A 299 25.88 0.60 -7.40
CA ASP A 299 26.96 1.21 -8.19
C ASP A 299 26.99 0.71 -9.66
N THR A 300 25.96 -0.01 -10.14
CA THR A 300 25.89 -0.51 -11.53
C THR A 300 25.74 0.67 -12.52
N PRO A 301 26.61 0.82 -13.53
CA PRO A 301 26.49 1.90 -14.52
C PRO A 301 25.16 1.82 -15.29
N PHE A 302 24.50 2.96 -15.48
CA PHE A 302 23.23 3.04 -16.22
C PHE A 302 23.22 4.23 -17.19
N THR A 303 22.28 4.22 -18.12
CA THR A 303 22.08 5.27 -19.13
C THR A 303 20.78 6.02 -18.86
N ASP A 304 20.57 7.15 -19.55
CA ASP A 304 19.31 7.89 -19.45
C ASP A 304 18.10 7.06 -19.89
N HIS A 305 18.30 6.09 -20.80
CA HIS A 305 17.28 5.13 -21.18
C HIS A 305 16.83 4.28 -19.99
N HIS A 306 17.78 3.70 -19.24
CA HIS A 306 17.47 2.93 -18.04
C HIS A 306 16.75 3.77 -16.98
N LYS A 307 17.17 5.04 -16.82
CA LYS A 307 16.53 5.95 -15.88
C LYS A 307 15.11 6.31 -16.32
N ALA A 308 14.87 6.56 -17.60
CA ALA A 308 13.53 6.84 -18.13
C ALA A 308 12.57 5.66 -17.89
N TRP A 309 13.03 4.42 -18.10
CA TRP A 309 12.23 3.23 -17.78
C TRP A 309 11.92 3.12 -16.28
N GLN A 310 12.89 3.35 -15.39
CA GLN A 310 12.65 3.38 -13.94
C GLN A 310 11.54 4.38 -13.58
N GLN A 311 11.52 5.55 -14.22
CA GLN A 311 10.51 6.58 -13.97
C GLN A 311 9.12 6.15 -14.43
N LEU A 312 9.00 5.42 -15.55
CA LEU A 312 7.75 4.82 -16.00
C LEU A 312 7.26 3.74 -15.03
N ARG A 313 8.15 2.88 -14.53
CA ARG A 313 7.82 1.87 -13.50
C ARG A 313 7.39 2.51 -12.19
N ARG A 314 8.02 3.62 -11.78
CA ARG A 314 7.58 4.42 -10.63
C ARG A 314 6.22 5.07 -10.84
N GLY A 315 5.88 5.44 -12.08
CA GLY A 315 4.52 5.86 -12.44
C GLY A 315 3.47 4.78 -12.12
N ARG A 316 3.77 3.50 -12.39
CA ARG A 316 2.92 2.36 -11.99
C ARG A 316 2.82 2.20 -10.48
N TYR A 317 3.91 2.44 -9.76
CA TYR A 317 3.91 2.43 -8.29
C TYR A 317 2.95 3.49 -7.72
N VAL A 318 2.99 4.71 -8.27
CA VAL A 318 2.06 5.80 -7.91
C VAL A 318 0.62 5.45 -8.27
N GLU A 319 0.37 4.91 -9.47
CA GLU A 319 -0.96 4.46 -9.89
C GLU A 319 -1.55 3.45 -8.90
N PHE A 320 -0.76 2.46 -8.44
CA PHE A 320 -1.23 1.50 -7.44
C PHE A 320 -1.57 2.18 -6.11
N ASN A 321 -0.63 2.95 -5.55
CA ASN A 321 -0.79 3.52 -4.22
C ASN A 321 -1.96 4.49 -4.12
N LEU A 322 -2.21 5.29 -5.16
CA LEU A 322 -3.28 6.29 -5.13
C LEU A 322 -4.66 5.73 -5.50
N VAL A 323 -4.74 4.61 -6.22
CA VAL A 323 -6.02 4.07 -6.73
C VAL A 323 -6.48 2.82 -5.99
N TYR A 324 -5.56 1.93 -5.61
CA TYR A 324 -5.89 0.58 -5.14
C TYR A 324 -5.41 0.29 -3.72
N ASP A 325 -4.35 0.94 -3.25
CA ASP A 325 -3.82 0.65 -1.92
C ASP A 325 -4.82 1.03 -0.82
N ARG A 326 -5.26 0.01 -0.07
CA ARG A 326 -6.24 0.17 1.01
C ARG A 326 -5.67 1.03 2.13
N GLY A 327 -4.38 0.86 2.46
CA GLY A 327 -3.71 1.61 3.54
C GLY A 327 -3.65 3.11 3.25
N THR A 328 -3.18 3.47 2.06
CA THR A 328 -3.13 4.87 1.58
C THR A 328 -4.53 5.48 1.52
N THR A 329 -5.49 4.80 0.90
CA THR A 329 -6.87 5.29 0.76
C THR A 329 -7.54 5.50 2.12
N PHE A 330 -7.36 4.56 3.04
CA PHE A 330 -7.89 4.66 4.40
C PHE A 330 -7.28 5.85 5.13
N GLY A 331 -5.94 5.93 5.19
CA GLY A 331 -5.24 7.02 5.89
C GLY A 331 -5.64 8.41 5.39
N LEU A 332 -5.78 8.60 4.07
CA LEU A 332 -6.20 9.88 3.48
C LEU A 332 -7.66 10.22 3.81
N LYS A 333 -8.55 9.22 3.93
CA LYS A 333 -9.97 9.44 4.24
C LYS A 333 -10.23 9.62 5.74
N THR A 334 -9.42 9.02 6.60
CA THR A 334 -9.61 9.07 8.05
C THR A 334 -8.77 10.14 8.75
N GLY A 335 -8.07 11.00 7.98
CA GLY A 335 -7.29 12.10 8.52
C GLY A 335 -6.02 11.67 9.24
N GLY A 336 -5.33 10.64 8.75
CA GLY A 336 -3.98 10.33 9.21
C GLY A 336 -2.95 11.34 8.71
N ARG A 337 -1.73 11.29 9.27
CA ARG A 337 -0.64 12.23 8.92
C ARG A 337 -0.28 12.12 7.46
N ILE A 338 -0.73 13.10 6.66
CA ILE A 338 -0.65 13.08 5.20
C ILE A 338 0.79 12.87 4.73
N GLU A 339 1.75 13.58 5.32
CA GLU A 339 3.18 13.46 4.96
C GLU A 339 3.75 12.07 5.29
N SER A 340 3.25 11.41 6.33
CA SER A 340 3.64 10.03 6.65
C SER A 340 3.03 9.03 5.67
N ILE A 341 1.81 9.28 5.19
CA ILE A 341 1.12 8.41 4.23
C ILE A 341 1.77 8.52 2.84
N LEU A 342 2.04 9.75 2.40
CA LEU A 342 2.59 10.03 1.07
C LEU A 342 4.10 9.86 0.97
N VAL A 343 4.78 9.48 2.07
CA VAL A 343 6.19 9.06 2.02
C VAL A 343 6.41 7.92 1.02
N SER A 344 5.37 7.10 0.79
CA SER A 344 5.36 5.98 -0.14
C SER A 344 5.49 6.38 -1.60
N LEU A 345 5.27 7.65 -1.95
CA LEU A 345 5.43 8.13 -3.31
C LEU A 345 6.91 8.43 -3.60
N PRO A 346 7.43 8.03 -4.78
CA PRO A 346 8.80 8.35 -5.18
C PRO A 346 8.99 9.86 -5.36
N LEU A 347 10.24 10.32 -5.29
CA LEU A 347 10.56 11.74 -5.53
C LEU A 347 10.23 12.16 -6.98
N SER A 348 10.41 11.23 -7.92
CA SER A 348 10.10 11.43 -9.34
C SER A 348 9.38 10.21 -9.94
N ALA A 349 8.47 10.48 -10.87
CA ALA A 349 7.79 9.49 -11.70
C ALA A 349 7.48 10.08 -13.08
N ARG A 350 7.25 9.23 -14.09
CA ARG A 350 6.96 9.63 -15.47
C ARG A 350 5.78 8.86 -16.03
N TRP A 351 5.00 9.53 -16.87
CA TRP A 351 3.94 8.94 -17.68
C TRP A 351 4.14 9.33 -19.14
N GLU A 352 4.05 8.35 -20.03
CA GLU A 352 4.12 8.55 -21.47
C GLU A 352 2.88 7.96 -22.13
N TYR A 353 2.40 8.64 -23.16
CA TYR A 353 1.25 8.22 -23.93
C TYR A 353 1.59 6.96 -24.76
N ASP A 354 0.83 5.89 -24.55
CA ASP A 354 0.94 4.59 -25.23
C ASP A 354 2.36 3.99 -25.33
N HIS A 355 3.25 4.31 -24.37
CA HIS A 355 4.59 3.73 -24.33
C HIS A 355 4.53 2.20 -24.14
N LYS A 356 5.23 1.48 -25.02
CA LYS A 356 5.42 0.02 -24.96
C LYS A 356 6.90 -0.29 -25.14
N PRO A 357 7.54 -1.04 -24.21
CA PRO A 357 8.92 -1.46 -24.42
C PRO A 357 9.02 -2.41 -25.63
N GLU A 358 10.19 -2.45 -26.26
CA GLU A 358 10.47 -3.34 -27.38
C GLU A 358 10.39 -4.81 -26.92
N VAL A 359 9.66 -5.65 -27.67
CA VAL A 359 9.50 -7.07 -27.33
C VAL A 359 10.85 -7.76 -27.29
N GLY A 360 11.13 -8.45 -26.18
CA GLY A 360 12.42 -9.13 -25.95
C GLY A 360 13.49 -8.27 -25.28
N SER A 361 13.28 -6.96 -25.12
CA SER A 361 14.17 -6.10 -24.33
C SER A 361 14.12 -6.44 -22.83
N GLU A 362 15.06 -5.93 -22.04
CA GLU A 362 15.06 -6.13 -20.58
C GLU A 362 13.85 -5.48 -19.91
N GLU A 363 13.39 -4.33 -20.42
CA GLU A 363 12.15 -3.67 -19.99
C GLU A 363 10.92 -4.53 -20.27
N TRP A 364 10.88 -5.19 -21.43
CA TRP A 364 9.80 -6.11 -21.78
C TRP A 364 9.80 -7.35 -20.89
N LYS A 365 10.97 -7.90 -20.53
CA LYS A 365 11.06 -9.04 -19.59
C LYS A 365 10.44 -8.70 -18.23
N LEU A 366 10.67 -7.49 -17.72
CA LEU A 366 9.99 -7.04 -16.50
C LEU A 366 8.48 -6.97 -16.71
N LEU A 367 8.04 -6.32 -17.80
CA LEU A 367 6.61 -6.16 -18.08
C LEU A 367 5.90 -7.52 -18.21
N ASP A 368 6.49 -8.48 -18.92
CA ASP A 368 5.99 -9.85 -19.03
C ASP A 368 5.84 -10.51 -17.66
N ALA A 369 6.85 -10.43 -16.79
CA ALA A 369 6.76 -10.99 -15.44
C ALA A 369 5.71 -10.30 -14.55
N CYS A 370 5.46 -9.00 -14.77
CA CYS A 370 4.37 -8.28 -14.11
C CYS A 370 2.98 -8.66 -14.67
N ILE A 371 2.86 -9.02 -15.94
CA ILE A 371 1.59 -9.49 -16.54
C ILE A 371 1.34 -10.97 -16.21
N ASN A 372 2.40 -11.77 -16.15
CA ASN A 372 2.39 -13.22 -15.97
C ASN A 372 3.27 -13.57 -14.76
N PRO A 373 2.72 -13.58 -13.52
CA PRO A 373 3.47 -13.92 -12.32
C PRO A 373 4.16 -15.27 -12.45
N LYS A 374 5.42 -15.33 -12.03
CA LYS A 374 6.27 -16.52 -12.10
C LYS A 374 6.45 -17.12 -10.71
N GLU A 375 6.73 -18.41 -10.67
CA GLU A 375 7.33 -19.03 -9.48
C GLU A 375 8.84 -18.80 -9.55
N TRP A 376 9.40 -18.20 -8.50
CA TRP A 376 10.80 -17.79 -8.48
C TRP A 376 11.72 -18.83 -7.86
N ILE A 377 11.19 -19.68 -6.97
CA ILE A 377 11.94 -20.69 -6.18
C ILE A 377 11.22 -22.02 -6.14
#